data_AF-A0A522U2Q3-F1
#
_entry.id   AF-A0A522U2Q3-F1
#
_cell.length_a   1.000
_cell.length_b   1.000
_cell.length_c   1.000
_cell.angle_alpha   90.00
_cell.angle_beta   90.00
_cell.angle_gamma   90.00
#
_symmetry.space_group_name_H-M   'P 1'
#
loop_
_entity.id
_entity.type
_entity.pdbx_description
1 polymer ?
#
loop_
_entity_poly.entity_id
_entity_poly.type
_entity_poly.pdbx_seq_one_letter_code
_entity_poly.pdbx_strand_id
1 'polypeptide(L)'
;MSQPPDDGYQNFREAVAQSRLADPRATIENLARSAGLSYESVVHHALVRYASYGSEALLSIEPPALRELIQARKAEDWAKVGGIIDWLEAGFESSGWH
;
A
#
# COMPACT_ATOMS: atom_id res chain seq x y z
N MET A 1 5.82 -33.85 6.00
CA MET A 1 5.16 -33.15 4.86
C MET A 1 5.39 -31.67 5.10
N SER A 2 6.15 -31.00 4.24
CA SER A 2 6.42 -29.56 4.38
C SER A 2 5.16 -28.79 4.01
N GLN A 3 4.71 -27.91 4.90
CA GLN A 3 3.57 -27.03 4.68
C GLN A 3 3.89 -26.10 3.49
N PRO A 4 2.97 -25.90 2.53
CA PRO A 4 3.20 -24.94 1.45
C PRO A 4 3.43 -23.54 2.04
N PRO A 5 4.28 -22.71 1.41
CA PRO A 5 4.54 -21.36 1.89
C PRO A 5 3.22 -20.59 1.98
N ASP A 6 2.95 -20.07 3.18
CA ASP A 6 1.84 -19.16 3.44
C ASP A 6 2.03 -17.93 2.56
N ASP A 7 1.25 -17.81 1.49
CA ASP A 7 1.40 -16.76 0.51
C ASP A 7 0.69 -15.51 1.03
N GLY A 8 1.37 -14.78 1.93
CA GLY A 8 0.87 -13.58 2.61
C GLY A 8 0.30 -12.45 1.71
N TYR A 9 0.29 -12.63 0.40
CA TYR A 9 -0.36 -11.79 -0.60
C TYR A 9 -1.74 -12.27 -1.07
N GLN A 10 -2.24 -13.42 -0.61
CA GLN A 10 -3.52 -13.99 -1.04
C GLN A 10 -4.69 -13.01 -0.81
N ASN A 11 -4.80 -12.48 0.41
CA ASN A 11 -5.82 -11.48 0.77
C ASN A 11 -5.72 -10.21 -0.10
N PHE A 12 -4.49 -9.79 -0.45
CA PHE A 12 -4.28 -8.63 -1.31
C PHE A 12 -4.76 -8.89 -2.74
N ARG A 13 -4.47 -10.07 -3.30
CA ARG A 13 -4.93 -10.46 -4.65
C ARG A 13 -6.45 -10.53 -4.72
N GLU A 14 -7.09 -11.03 -3.67
CA GLU A 14 -8.56 -11.08 -3.57
C GLU A 14 -9.16 -9.67 -3.49
N ALA A 15 -8.58 -8.77 -2.70
CA ALA A 15 -9.00 -7.37 -2.65
C ALA A 15 -8.85 -6.66 -4.02
N VAL A 16 -7.74 -6.91 -4.74
CA VAL A 16 -7.54 -6.41 -6.10
C VAL A 16 -8.57 -6.99 -7.07
N ALA A 17 -8.93 -8.27 -6.95
CA ALA A 17 -9.97 -8.87 -7.78
C ALA A 17 -11.34 -8.23 -7.53
N GLN A 18 -11.68 -7.97 -6.27
CA GLN A 18 -12.93 -7.30 -5.89
C GLN A 18 -12.98 -5.85 -6.35
N SER A 19 -11.87 -5.11 -6.30
CA SER A 19 -11.85 -3.69 -6.70
C SER A 19 -12.20 -3.49 -8.16
N ARG A 20 -11.98 -4.48 -9.02
CA ARG A 20 -12.33 -4.44 -10.46
C ARG A 20 -13.83 -4.38 -10.72
N LEU A 21 -14.66 -4.66 -9.71
CA LEU A 21 -16.12 -4.52 -9.79
C LEU A 21 -16.58 -3.06 -9.72
N ALA A 22 -15.70 -2.15 -9.30
CA ALA A 22 -15.98 -0.72 -9.24
C ALA A 22 -15.15 0.02 -10.29
N ASP A 23 -15.82 0.82 -11.13
CA ASP A 23 -15.15 1.78 -12.02
C ASP A 23 -15.23 3.19 -11.44
N PRO A 24 -14.12 3.77 -10.92
CA PRO A 24 -14.12 5.10 -10.35
C PRO A 24 -14.13 6.21 -11.41
N ARG A 25 -14.05 5.88 -12.71
CA ARG A 25 -13.83 6.86 -13.78
C ARG A 25 -14.83 7.99 -13.79
N ALA A 26 -16.13 7.68 -13.73
CA ALA A 26 -17.19 8.69 -13.77
C ALA A 26 -17.07 9.72 -12.63
N THR A 27 -16.71 9.26 -11.43
CA THR A 27 -16.49 10.12 -10.27
C THR A 27 -15.31 11.06 -10.48
N ILE A 28 -14.20 10.52 -10.98
CA ILE A 28 -12.97 11.29 -11.20
C ILE A 28 -13.16 12.28 -12.35
N GLU A 29 -13.84 11.90 -13.44
CA GLU A 29 -14.17 12.81 -14.55
C GLU A 29 -15.04 13.98 -14.09
N ASN A 30 -16.03 13.74 -13.22
CA ASN A 30 -16.87 14.80 -12.68
C ASN A 30 -16.07 15.75 -11.78
N LEU A 31 -15.16 15.22 -10.95
CA LEU A 31 -14.27 16.02 -10.11
C LEU A 31 -13.28 16.85 -10.96
N ALA A 32 -12.71 16.26 -12.00
CA ALA A 32 -11.82 16.96 -12.92
C ALA A 32 -12.55 18.12 -13.61
N ARG A 33 -13.78 17.86 -14.10
CA ARG A 33 -14.63 18.89 -14.73
C ARG A 33 -14.94 20.03 -13.77
N SER A 34 -15.33 19.74 -12.52
CA SER A 34 -15.67 20.79 -11.55
C SER A 34 -14.47 21.63 -11.13
N ALA A 35 -13.27 21.03 -11.11
CA ALA A 35 -12.02 21.70 -10.78
C ALA A 35 -11.35 22.40 -11.98
N GLY A 36 -11.87 22.24 -13.20
CA GLY A 36 -11.22 22.77 -14.42
C GLY A 36 -9.90 22.08 -14.75
N LEU A 37 -9.74 20.81 -14.37
CA LEU A 37 -8.54 19.99 -14.56
C LEU A 37 -8.78 18.85 -15.56
N SER A 38 -7.71 18.22 -16.03
CA SER A 38 -7.82 16.97 -16.79
C SER A 38 -8.08 15.79 -15.86
N TYR A 39 -8.71 14.74 -16.42
CA TYR A 39 -8.90 13.47 -15.73
C TYR A 39 -7.55 12.92 -15.24
N GLU A 40 -6.54 12.93 -16.10
CA GLU A 40 -5.20 12.40 -15.85
C GLU A 40 -4.51 13.12 -14.68
N SER A 41 -4.64 14.46 -14.59
CA SER A 41 -4.07 15.23 -13.48
C SER A 41 -4.71 14.86 -12.15
N VAL A 42 -6.02 14.66 -12.11
CA VAL A 42 -6.74 14.27 -10.89
C VAL A 42 -6.41 12.83 -10.48
N VAL A 43 -6.35 11.90 -11.44
CA VAL A 43 -5.90 10.52 -11.18
C VAL A 43 -4.49 10.51 -10.61
N HIS A 44 -3.55 11.20 -11.26
CA HIS A 44 -2.16 11.26 -10.83
C HIS A 44 -2.05 11.83 -9.41
N HIS A 45 -2.74 12.96 -9.15
CA HIS A 45 -2.77 13.55 -7.81
C HIS A 45 -3.36 12.61 -6.75
N ALA A 46 -4.45 11.91 -7.07
CA ALA A 46 -5.08 10.94 -6.17
C ALA A 46 -4.15 9.76 -5.87
N LEU A 47 -3.43 9.24 -6.88
CA LEU A 47 -2.44 8.18 -6.71
C LEU A 47 -1.22 8.63 -5.92
N VAL A 48 -0.71 9.84 -6.17
CA VAL A 48 0.37 10.43 -5.36
C VAL A 48 -0.06 10.57 -3.91
N ARG A 49 -1.24 11.16 -3.64
CA ARG A 49 -1.75 11.24 -2.27
C ARG A 49 -2.01 9.87 -1.66
N TYR A 50 -2.53 8.91 -2.40
CA TYR A 50 -2.75 7.55 -1.90
C TYR A 50 -1.43 6.82 -1.64
N ALA A 51 -0.38 7.03 -2.41
CA ALA A 51 0.94 6.45 -2.14
C ALA A 51 1.59 7.13 -0.93
N SER A 52 1.51 8.46 -0.84
CA SER A 52 2.03 9.24 0.28
C SER A 52 1.26 9.02 1.60
N TYR A 53 -0.05 8.85 1.53
CA TYR A 53 -0.87 8.44 2.68
C TYR A 53 -0.80 6.94 2.88
N GLY A 54 -0.59 6.15 1.85
CA GLY A 54 -0.53 4.70 1.87
C GLY A 54 0.72 4.23 2.59
N SER A 55 1.85 4.91 2.46
CA SER A 55 2.99 4.67 3.35
C SER A 55 2.60 4.90 4.83
N GLU A 56 1.75 5.88 5.17
CA GLU A 56 1.23 6.08 6.54
C GLU A 56 0.03 5.17 6.90
N ALA A 57 -0.83 4.78 5.97
CA ALA A 57 -2.12 4.12 6.17
C ALA A 57 -2.04 2.59 5.99
N LEU A 58 -1.15 2.10 5.12
CA LEU A 58 -0.61 0.73 5.23
C LEU A 58 0.10 0.54 6.58
N LEU A 59 0.52 1.64 7.23
CA LEU A 59 1.09 1.69 8.57
C LEU A 59 0.10 2.01 9.72
N SER A 60 -1.16 2.41 9.46
CA SER A 60 -2.05 2.99 10.50
C SER A 60 -3.38 2.27 10.77
N ILE A 61 -3.61 1.07 10.26
CA ILE A 61 -4.58 0.13 10.86
C ILE A 61 -3.73 -0.99 11.43
N GLU A 62 -3.47 -0.99 12.76
CA GLU A 62 -2.44 -1.81 13.44
C GLU A 62 -1.85 -2.90 12.52
N PRO A 63 -0.86 -2.54 11.70
CA PRO A 63 -0.56 -3.30 10.51
C PRO A 63 -0.11 -4.69 10.93
N PRO A 64 -0.52 -5.75 10.22
CA PRO A 64 0.10 -7.06 10.38
C PRO A 64 1.63 -6.96 10.42
N ALA A 65 2.23 -6.07 9.63
CA ALA A 65 3.65 -5.74 9.66
C ALA A 65 4.14 -5.12 10.99
N LEU A 66 3.38 -4.23 11.64
CA LEU A 66 3.72 -3.67 12.96
C LEU A 66 3.61 -4.76 14.04
N ARG A 67 2.57 -5.59 13.99
CA ARG A 67 2.42 -6.72 14.91
C ARG A 67 3.55 -7.73 14.74
N GLU A 68 3.93 -8.04 13.51
CA GLU A 68 5.07 -8.89 13.19
C GLU A 68 6.39 -8.29 13.61
N LEU A 69 6.59 -6.98 13.43
CA LEU A 69 7.79 -6.29 13.89
C LEU A 69 7.90 -6.35 15.42
N ILE A 70 6.80 -6.11 16.14
CA ILE A 70 6.73 -6.23 17.60
C ILE A 70 7.03 -7.67 18.04
N GLN A 71 6.47 -8.67 17.35
CA GLN A 71 6.70 -10.08 17.65
C GLN A 71 8.15 -10.50 17.37
N ALA A 72 8.71 -10.14 16.21
CA ALA A 72 10.09 -10.41 15.85
C ALA A 72 11.07 -9.76 16.84
N ARG A 73 10.81 -8.51 17.24
CA ARG A 73 11.60 -7.81 18.26
C ARG A 73 11.50 -8.47 19.64
N LYS A 74 10.32 -8.97 20.03
CA LYS A 74 10.15 -9.74 21.29
C LYS A 74 10.85 -11.09 21.25
N ALA A 75 10.96 -11.69 20.06
CA ALA A 75 11.65 -12.95 19.83
C ALA A 75 13.16 -12.79 19.55
N GLU A 76 13.68 -11.56 19.52
CA GLU A 76 15.06 -11.23 19.15
C GLU A 76 15.47 -11.73 17.75
N ASP A 77 14.50 -11.86 16.84
CA ASP A 77 14.72 -12.20 15.43
C ASP A 77 15.13 -10.94 14.65
N TRP A 78 16.39 -10.54 14.80
CA TRP A 78 16.94 -9.32 14.20
C TRP A 78 16.97 -9.36 12.67
N ALA A 79 17.05 -10.55 12.07
CA ALA A 79 16.99 -10.71 10.62
C ALA A 79 15.61 -10.33 10.09
N LYS A 80 14.55 -10.82 10.73
CA LYS A 80 13.18 -10.45 10.38
C LYS A 80 12.87 -8.98 10.67
N VAL A 81 13.39 -8.43 11.77
CA VAL A 81 13.30 -6.99 12.07
C VAL A 81 13.89 -6.15 10.93
N GLY A 82 15.11 -6.48 10.48
CA GLY A 82 15.77 -5.79 9.36
C GLY A 82 14.94 -5.86 8.08
N GLY A 83 14.48 -7.04 7.68
CA GLY A 83 13.70 -7.19 6.45
C GLY A 83 12.37 -6.43 6.44
N ILE A 84 11.72 -6.28 7.61
CA ILE A 84 10.51 -5.46 7.73
C ILE A 84 10.86 -3.98 7.59
N ILE A 85 11.97 -3.51 8.16
CA ILE A 85 12.44 -2.13 8.04
C ILE A 85 12.82 -1.82 6.59
N ASP A 86 13.60 -2.69 5.94
CA ASP A 86 14.01 -2.52 4.53
C ASP A 86 12.79 -2.39 3.60
N TRP A 87 11.76 -3.21 3.83
CA TRP A 87 10.51 -3.15 3.07
C TRP A 87 9.77 -1.82 3.29
N LEU A 88 9.77 -1.28 4.51
CA LEU A 88 9.19 0.03 4.82
C LEU A 88 10.00 1.17 4.19
N GLU A 89 11.33 1.11 4.24
CA GLU A 89 12.25 2.08 3.62
C GLU A 89 12.08 2.14 2.10
N ALA A 90 11.93 0.99 1.43
CA ALA A 90 11.68 0.92 -0.01
C ALA A 90 10.41 1.69 -0.45
N GLY A 91 9.40 1.79 0.43
CA GLY A 91 8.22 2.62 0.19
C GLY A 91 8.52 4.13 0.15
N PHE A 92 9.47 4.58 0.98
CA PHE A 92 9.92 5.98 1.04
C PHE A 92 10.85 6.37 -0.11
N GLU A 93 11.71 5.45 -0.57
CA GLU A 93 12.67 5.68 -1.65
C GLU A 93 12.01 5.96 -3.02
N SER A 94 10.72 5.66 -3.19
CA SER A 94 9.95 6.01 -4.40
C SER A 94 9.70 7.52 -4.60
N SER A 95 10.11 8.36 -3.64
CA SER A 95 9.92 9.82 -3.65
C SER A 95 10.87 10.59 -4.61
N GLY A 96 11.70 9.89 -5.38
CA GLY A 96 12.59 10.47 -6.39
C GLY A 96 11.92 10.69 -7.75
N TRP A 97 10.87 11.51 -7.82
CA TRP A 97 10.36 12.00 -9.10
C TRP A 97 10.93 13.41 -9.36
N HIS A 98 11.87 13.49 -10.30
CA HIS A 98 12.28 14.72 -11.02
C HIS A 98 11.45 14.90 -12.29
#